data_AF-A0A7V4IE46-F1
#
_entry.id   AF-A0A7V4IE46-F1
#
_cell.length_a   1.000
_cell.length_b   1.000
_cell.length_c   1.000
_cell.angle_alpha   90.00
_cell.angle_beta   90.00
_cell.angle_gamma   90.00
#
_symmetry.space_group_name_H-M   'P 1'
#
loop_
_entity.id
_entity.type
_entity.pdbx_description
1 polymer ?
#
loop_
_entity_poly.entity_id
_entity_poly.type
_entity_poly.pdbx_seq_one_letter_code
_entity_poly.pdbx_strand_id
1 'polypeptide(L)'
;RMPAATACNKLRCTPPRPPGNCGVAGAAGGGNNRGMRNARWMAGALVLGLALVGGSGSARAAEPAMPDFNEVRRVVREQLAGATDESVNRAAVEGFLHALGGRVALAAPAELAATNPVPLLPRQQVFDGTVGYVRVGRVATGLADAVAAAAQELAASNKLGGLVLDLRFAAGADYAAAAATVDLFLAREVPLLNAGQGLVSSKTKTNALRLPVVALVNGSTAEGAEALAAVLRKTGAGLVLGSRTAGRAAVMREFPLSNGQTLRVAVAPILLGDAKPVPLTGLEPDIEVVVKAEDERAAFEEPFVTAANGGSATNAVRVARRPRVSEADLVRERRGETAARGKTEPETPVLADVALGRAIDLLKGLAVVRGGRF
;
A
#
# COMPACT_ATOMS: atom_id res chain seq x y z
N ARG A 1 -48.86 38.98 5.72
CA ARG A 1 -48.56 40.08 6.68
C ARG A 1 -47.12 39.90 7.15
N MET A 2 -46.19 40.66 6.57
CA MET A 2 -44.84 40.96 7.09
C MET A 2 -44.95 42.00 8.25
N PRO A 3 -43.94 42.21 9.13
CA PRO A 3 -42.57 42.73 8.85
C PRO A 3 -41.44 41.85 9.47
N ALA A 4 -40.18 41.78 9.02
CA ALA A 4 -39.17 42.74 8.53
C ALA A 4 -38.35 43.45 9.64
N ALA A 5 -37.06 43.06 9.77
CA ALA A 5 -35.85 43.84 10.17
C ALA A 5 -34.71 42.82 10.40
N THR A 6 -33.64 42.66 9.60
CA THR A 6 -32.61 43.57 9.06
C THR A 6 -31.70 44.20 10.13
N ALA A 7 -30.51 43.64 10.32
CA ALA A 7 -29.31 44.39 10.69
C ALA A 7 -28.05 43.70 10.14
N CYS A 8 -27.52 44.30 9.07
CA CYS A 8 -26.25 44.02 8.44
C CYS A 8 -25.19 44.91 9.11
N ASN A 9 -24.00 44.42 9.44
CA ASN A 9 -22.88 45.29 9.80
C ASN A 9 -21.65 44.96 8.94
N LYS A 10 -21.30 45.91 8.08
CA LYS A 10 -20.11 45.97 7.21
C LYS A 10 -19.25 47.15 7.68
N LEU A 11 -18.03 46.91 8.17
CA LEU A 11 -16.94 47.90 8.19
C LEU A 11 -15.61 47.11 8.10
N ARG A 12 -14.97 47.05 6.91
CA ARG A 12 -13.94 47.94 6.34
C ARG A 12 -12.51 47.42 6.55
N CYS A 13 -11.86 47.09 5.43
CA CYS A 13 -10.44 46.81 5.28
C CYS A 13 -9.59 48.08 5.40
N THR A 14 -8.37 47.98 5.95
CA THR A 14 -7.10 48.46 5.35
C THR A 14 -5.89 48.07 6.24
N PRO A 15 -4.71 47.75 5.67
CA PRO A 15 -3.55 47.24 6.41
C PRO A 15 -2.45 48.30 6.62
N PRO A 16 -1.51 48.12 7.58
CA PRO A 16 -0.24 48.84 7.56
C PRO A 16 0.92 48.00 6.97
N ARG A 17 1.79 48.71 6.26
CA ARG A 17 3.02 48.31 5.56
C ARG A 17 4.11 47.72 6.48
N PRO A 18 5.08 46.97 5.93
CA PRO A 18 6.28 46.53 6.66
C PRO A 18 7.39 47.59 6.65
N PRO A 19 8.23 47.70 7.70
CA PRO A 19 9.60 48.17 7.57
C PRO A 19 10.47 46.98 7.13
N GLY A 20 11.42 47.08 6.20
CA GLY A 20 12.56 47.99 6.23
C GLY A 20 13.80 47.10 6.24
N ASN A 21 14.34 46.83 5.06
CA ASN A 21 15.49 45.96 4.84
C ASN A 21 16.77 46.75 5.20
N CYS A 22 17.41 46.45 6.33
CA CYS A 22 18.73 46.97 6.67
C CYS A 22 19.79 45.97 6.22
N GLY A 23 20.52 46.34 5.17
CA GLY A 23 21.79 45.70 4.82
C GLY A 23 22.88 46.11 5.81
N VAL A 24 23.77 45.17 6.12
CA VAL A 24 25.09 45.48 6.65
C VAL A 24 26.11 44.60 5.93
N ALA A 25 27.12 45.27 5.41
CA ALA A 25 28.29 44.73 4.74
C ALA A 25 29.35 44.25 5.74
N GLY A 26 30.22 43.34 5.28
CA GLY A 26 31.48 42.94 5.91
C GLY A 26 32.12 41.86 5.04
N ALA A 27 32.91 42.23 4.02
CA ALA A 27 34.39 42.29 4.07
C ALA A 27 35.01 40.90 4.37
N ALA A 28 35.47 40.15 3.36
CA ALA A 28 36.71 40.30 2.58
C ALA A 28 37.90 39.50 3.16
N GLY A 29 38.51 38.69 2.29
CA GLY A 29 39.73 37.90 2.48
C GLY A 29 39.53 36.54 1.82
N GLY A 30 40.14 36.17 0.68
CA GLY A 30 41.39 36.58 0.06
C GLY A 30 42.24 35.31 -0.09
N GLY A 31 42.30 34.73 -1.30
CA GLY A 31 42.96 33.43 -1.50
C GLY A 31 43.05 33.00 -2.97
N ASN A 32 43.99 33.64 -3.65
CA ASN A 32 44.43 33.47 -5.03
C ASN A 32 44.86 32.03 -5.39
N ASN A 33 44.44 31.47 -6.54
CA ASN A 33 45.38 30.72 -7.37
C ASN A 33 45.04 30.74 -8.87
N ARG A 34 46.07 31.13 -9.63
CA ARG A 34 46.24 31.07 -11.10
C ARG A 34 46.07 29.61 -11.56
N GLY A 35 45.65 29.26 -12.76
CA GLY A 35 45.58 29.97 -14.03
C GLY A 35 46.09 29.01 -15.10
N MET A 36 45.44 28.94 -16.26
CA MET A 36 46.08 28.69 -17.56
C MET A 36 45.04 28.91 -18.68
N ARG A 37 45.24 30.01 -19.40
CA ARG A 37 44.71 30.29 -20.73
C ARG A 37 45.74 29.83 -21.76
N ASN A 38 45.30 29.58 -22.99
CA ASN A 38 45.90 29.95 -24.29
C ASN A 38 45.19 29.11 -25.38
N ALA A 39 44.92 29.55 -26.60
CA ALA A 39 45.35 30.72 -27.36
C ALA A 39 44.31 31.08 -28.46
N ARG A 40 44.42 32.32 -28.92
CA ARG A 40 43.63 32.98 -29.97
C ARG A 40 44.26 32.70 -31.34
N TRP A 41 43.45 32.70 -32.40
CA TRP A 41 43.86 33.12 -33.73
C TRP A 41 42.87 34.18 -34.24
N MET A 42 43.41 35.33 -34.64
CA MET A 42 42.70 36.47 -35.22
C MET A 42 43.22 36.69 -36.65
N ALA A 43 42.30 36.72 -37.61
CA ALA A 43 42.33 37.45 -38.88
C ALA A 43 40.89 37.32 -39.41
N GLY A 44 40.18 38.31 -39.94
CA GLY A 44 40.43 39.66 -40.40
C GLY A 44 39.16 40.04 -41.18
N ALA A 45 38.61 41.23 -40.88
CA ALA A 45 37.53 41.99 -41.52
C ALA A 45 36.73 41.40 -42.72
N LEU A 46 35.39 41.46 -42.65
CA LEU A 46 34.60 42.44 -43.42
C LEU A 46 33.15 42.50 -42.91
N VAL A 47 32.66 43.72 -42.69
CA VAL A 47 31.27 44.04 -42.34
C VAL A 47 30.41 43.94 -43.60
N LEU A 48 29.33 43.15 -43.54
CA LEU A 48 28.14 43.40 -44.35
C LEU A 48 26.90 43.03 -43.52
N GLY A 49 26.13 44.04 -43.14
CA GLY A 49 24.93 43.89 -42.35
C GLY A 49 23.83 43.19 -43.14
N LEU A 50 23.31 42.10 -42.57
CA LEU A 50 22.00 41.56 -42.91
C LEU A 50 21.26 41.30 -41.61
N ALA A 51 20.22 42.09 -41.35
CA ALA A 51 19.34 41.90 -40.23
C ALA A 51 18.54 40.60 -40.42
N LEU A 52 19.02 39.51 -39.81
CA LEU A 52 18.22 38.30 -39.62
C LEU A 52 17.54 38.38 -38.25
N VAL A 53 16.28 38.81 -38.27
CA VAL A 53 15.31 38.43 -37.24
C VAL A 53 15.06 36.93 -37.41
N GLY A 54 15.99 36.13 -36.88
CA GLY A 54 15.85 34.68 -36.78
C GLY A 54 15.44 34.36 -35.35
N GLY A 55 14.14 34.35 -35.11
CA GLY A 55 13.60 33.84 -33.86
C GLY A 55 14.13 32.42 -33.64
N SER A 56 14.89 32.22 -32.56
CA SER A 56 15.20 30.91 -32.02
C SER A 56 13.95 30.32 -31.39
N GLY A 57 12.94 30.08 -32.23
CA GLY A 57 11.85 29.17 -31.94
C GLY A 57 12.41 27.77 -32.06
N SER A 58 12.70 27.14 -30.93
CA SER A 58 12.93 25.70 -30.88
C SER A 58 11.65 25.03 -31.36
N ALA A 59 11.57 24.73 -32.66
CA ALA A 59 10.48 23.96 -33.24
C ALA A 59 10.57 22.54 -32.67
N ARG A 60 9.86 22.31 -31.58
CA ARG A 60 9.56 20.95 -31.11
C ARG A 60 8.75 20.32 -32.23
N ALA A 61 9.30 19.31 -32.90
CA ALA A 61 8.54 18.54 -33.88
C ALA A 61 7.25 18.07 -33.18
N ALA A 62 6.10 18.45 -33.74
CA ALA A 62 4.82 18.03 -33.19
C ALA A 62 4.75 16.50 -33.28
N GLU A 63 4.53 15.84 -32.15
CA GLU A 63 4.26 14.41 -32.17
C GLU A 63 3.05 14.13 -33.06
N PRO A 64 3.09 13.07 -33.89
CA PRO A 64 1.97 12.73 -34.74
C PRO A 64 0.73 12.46 -33.88
N ALA A 65 -0.44 12.89 -34.37
CA ALA A 65 -1.71 12.62 -33.70
C ALA A 65 -1.93 11.10 -33.56
N MET A 66 -2.60 10.71 -32.48
CA MET A 66 -2.98 9.31 -32.27
C MET A 66 -3.89 8.83 -33.42
N PRO A 67 -3.67 7.62 -33.97
CA PRO A 67 -4.50 7.07 -35.04
C PRO A 67 -5.90 6.72 -34.56
N ASP A 68 -6.87 6.66 -35.48
CA ASP A 68 -8.24 6.22 -35.16
C ASP A 68 -8.25 4.74 -34.78
N PHE A 69 -8.94 4.41 -33.68
CA PHE A 69 -8.98 3.04 -33.17
C PHE A 69 -9.63 2.06 -34.15
N ASN A 70 -10.69 2.47 -34.86
CA ASN A 70 -11.37 1.58 -35.83
C ASN A 70 -10.49 1.33 -37.06
N GLU A 71 -9.72 2.34 -37.48
CA GLU A 71 -8.72 2.18 -38.52
C GLU A 71 -7.65 1.15 -38.13
N VAL A 72 -7.03 1.33 -36.95
CA VAL A 72 -6.02 0.39 -36.43
C VAL A 72 -6.60 -1.01 -36.31
N ARG A 73 -7.79 -1.13 -35.71
CA ARG A 73 -8.50 -2.41 -35.55
C ARG A 73 -8.73 -3.09 -36.91
N ARG A 74 -9.14 -2.34 -37.93
CA ARG A 74 -9.37 -2.86 -39.28
C ARG A 74 -8.08 -3.39 -39.88
N VAL A 75 -6.99 -2.62 -39.83
CA VAL A 75 -5.69 -3.04 -40.36
C VAL A 75 -5.18 -4.30 -39.64
N VAL A 76 -5.28 -4.35 -38.31
CA VAL A 76 -4.89 -5.54 -37.54
C VAL A 76 -5.71 -6.75 -37.96
N ARG A 77 -7.04 -6.62 -38.09
CA ARG A 77 -7.91 -7.71 -38.55
C ARG A 77 -7.53 -8.20 -39.95
N GLU A 78 -7.22 -7.29 -40.87
CA GLU A 78 -6.92 -7.61 -42.28
C GLU A 78 -5.52 -8.22 -42.46
N GLN A 79 -4.54 -7.83 -41.64
CA GLN A 79 -3.13 -8.18 -41.87
C GLN A 79 -2.58 -9.22 -40.88
N LEU A 80 -3.13 -9.33 -39.67
CA LEU A 80 -2.62 -10.25 -38.67
C LEU A 80 -3.18 -11.67 -38.90
N ALA A 81 -2.31 -12.60 -39.29
CA ALA A 81 -2.68 -13.99 -39.53
C ALA A 81 -3.32 -14.61 -38.28
N GLY A 82 -4.51 -15.21 -38.44
CA GLY A 82 -5.25 -15.85 -37.35
C GLY A 82 -6.03 -14.89 -36.43
N ALA A 83 -6.03 -13.59 -36.70
CA ALA A 83 -6.82 -12.62 -35.93
C ALA A 83 -8.33 -12.75 -36.24
N THR A 84 -9.10 -13.16 -35.24
CA THR A 84 -10.57 -13.11 -35.28
C THR A 84 -11.08 -11.79 -34.71
N ASP A 85 -12.27 -11.34 -35.10
CA ASP A 85 -12.90 -10.15 -34.51
C ASP A 85 -13.03 -10.26 -32.98
N GLU A 86 -13.26 -11.47 -32.47
CA GLU A 86 -13.31 -11.73 -31.03
C GLU A 86 -11.94 -11.54 -30.36
N SER A 87 -10.88 -12.10 -30.94
CA SER A 87 -9.51 -11.97 -30.40
C SER A 87 -9.03 -10.52 -30.38
N VAL A 88 -9.33 -9.75 -31.43
CA VAL A 88 -8.98 -8.34 -31.52
C VAL A 88 -9.82 -7.50 -30.57
N ASN A 89 -11.12 -7.78 -30.43
CA ASN A 89 -11.98 -7.11 -29.46
C ASN A 89 -11.53 -7.38 -28.03
N ARG A 90 -11.16 -8.64 -27.71
CA ARG A 90 -10.63 -9.02 -26.41
C ARG A 90 -9.35 -8.25 -26.10
N ALA A 91 -8.39 -8.24 -27.01
CA ALA A 91 -7.14 -7.49 -26.84
C ALA A 91 -7.39 -5.98 -26.65
N ALA A 92 -8.35 -5.40 -27.38
CA ALA A 92 -8.71 -4.00 -27.24
C ALA A 92 -9.34 -3.69 -25.87
N VAL A 93 -10.27 -4.53 -25.41
CA VAL A 93 -10.90 -4.36 -24.09
C VAL A 93 -9.87 -4.53 -22.98
N GLU A 94 -9.03 -5.57 -23.04
CA GLU A 94 -7.97 -5.82 -22.06
C GLU A 94 -6.96 -4.66 -22.03
N GLY A 95 -6.53 -4.18 -23.20
CA GLY A 95 -5.63 -3.03 -23.31
C GLY A 95 -6.25 -1.74 -22.79
N PHE A 96 -7.53 -1.49 -23.08
CA PHE A 96 -8.26 -0.32 -22.57
C PHE A 96 -8.40 -0.35 -21.05
N LEU A 97 -8.79 -1.50 -20.48
CA LEU A 97 -8.89 -1.68 -19.03
C LEU A 97 -7.52 -1.54 -18.36
N HIS A 98 -6.47 -2.13 -18.93
CA HIS A 98 -5.10 -2.00 -18.45
C HIS A 98 -4.64 -0.54 -18.46
N ALA A 99 -4.92 0.22 -19.52
CA ALA A 99 -4.56 1.64 -19.62
C ALA A 99 -5.30 2.52 -18.61
N LEU A 100 -6.55 2.18 -18.27
CA LEU A 100 -7.33 2.89 -17.25
C LEU A 100 -6.96 2.48 -15.82
N GLY A 101 -6.27 1.35 -15.64
CA GLY A 101 -5.80 0.86 -14.35
C GLY A 101 -6.94 0.73 -13.33
N GLY A 102 -6.67 1.05 -12.07
CA GLY A 102 -7.65 0.92 -10.99
C GLY A 102 -8.88 1.83 -11.06
N ARG A 103 -9.02 2.64 -12.12
CA ARG A 103 -10.22 3.45 -12.38
C ARG A 103 -11.38 2.63 -12.93
N VAL A 104 -11.11 1.50 -13.57
CA VAL A 104 -12.12 0.64 -14.18
C VAL A 104 -11.79 -0.81 -13.92
N ALA A 105 -12.80 -1.61 -13.58
CA ALA A 105 -12.65 -3.05 -13.42
C ALA A 105 -13.87 -3.79 -13.97
N LEU A 106 -13.65 -4.97 -14.54
CA LEU A 106 -14.72 -5.92 -14.84
C LEU A 106 -14.91 -6.83 -13.62
N ALA A 107 -16.14 -6.94 -13.14
CA ALA A 107 -16.55 -7.89 -12.13
C ALA A 107 -17.33 -9.04 -12.77
N ALA A 108 -16.98 -10.27 -12.39
CA ALA A 108 -17.69 -11.45 -12.84
C ALA A 108 -19.05 -11.59 -12.11
N PRO A 109 -20.07 -12.20 -12.72
CA PRO A 109 -21.37 -12.43 -12.06
C PRO A 109 -21.24 -13.18 -10.72
N ALA A 110 -20.32 -14.13 -10.62
CA ALA A 110 -20.06 -14.90 -9.40
C ALA A 110 -19.43 -14.06 -8.28
N GLU A 111 -18.69 -13.01 -8.61
CA GLU A 111 -18.06 -12.09 -7.65
C GLU A 111 -19.10 -11.19 -6.97
N LEU A 112 -20.19 -10.89 -7.69
CA LEU A 112 -21.36 -10.16 -7.16
C LEU A 112 -22.37 -11.07 -6.46
N ALA A 113 -22.41 -12.36 -6.82
CA ALA A 113 -23.38 -13.34 -6.34
C ALA A 113 -22.92 -14.16 -5.12
N ALA A 114 -21.75 -13.86 -4.52
CA ALA A 114 -21.25 -14.60 -3.36
C ALA A 114 -22.25 -14.52 -2.17
N THR A 115 -23.01 -15.60 -1.97
CA THR A 115 -24.09 -15.71 -0.99
C THR A 115 -23.59 -15.95 0.45
N ASN A 116 -22.34 -16.39 0.60
CA ASN A 116 -21.68 -16.56 1.89
C ASN A 116 -20.57 -15.50 2.03
N PRO A 117 -20.79 -14.44 2.80
CA PRO A 117 -19.83 -13.36 2.84
C PRO A 117 -18.65 -13.79 3.74
N VAL A 118 -17.43 -13.76 3.20
CA VAL A 118 -16.16 -14.09 3.90
C VAL A 118 -16.11 -13.41 5.27
N PRO A 119 -15.95 -14.12 6.41
CA PRO A 119 -16.01 -13.52 7.74
C PRO A 119 -15.17 -12.23 7.87
N LEU A 120 -15.59 -11.30 8.73
CA LEU A 120 -14.81 -10.05 8.96
C LEU A 120 -13.37 -10.38 9.36
N LEU A 121 -13.23 -11.28 10.33
CA LEU A 121 -11.95 -11.77 10.82
C LEU A 121 -11.87 -13.30 10.72
N PRO A 122 -11.45 -13.87 9.57
CA PRO A 122 -11.39 -15.33 9.41
C PRO A 122 -10.32 -16.00 10.27
N ARG A 123 -9.35 -15.25 10.80
CA ARG A 123 -8.27 -15.80 11.63
C ARG A 123 -7.74 -14.79 12.63
N GLN A 124 -7.53 -15.22 13.87
CA GLN A 124 -6.80 -14.50 14.90
C GLN A 124 -5.92 -15.47 15.69
N GLN A 125 -4.70 -15.07 16.04
CA GLN A 125 -3.79 -15.89 16.85
C GLN A 125 -2.67 -15.05 17.46
N VAL A 126 -1.94 -15.60 18.42
CA VAL A 126 -0.73 -14.99 18.98
C VAL A 126 0.50 -15.74 18.46
N PHE A 127 1.48 -14.99 17.98
CA PHE A 127 2.81 -15.48 17.62
C PHE A 127 3.82 -15.15 18.72
N ASP A 128 4.63 -16.15 19.06
CA ASP A 128 5.74 -16.04 20.03
C ASP A 128 5.34 -15.42 21.37
N GLY A 129 4.07 -15.61 21.77
CA GLY A 129 3.50 -15.09 23.02
C GLY A 129 3.36 -13.57 23.12
N THR A 130 3.74 -12.80 22.08
CA THR A 130 3.76 -11.32 22.17
C THR A 130 3.19 -10.60 20.95
N VAL A 131 3.14 -11.22 19.77
CA VAL A 131 2.60 -10.54 18.58
C VAL A 131 1.19 -11.05 18.32
N GLY A 132 0.20 -10.17 18.44
CA GLY A 132 -1.16 -10.47 18.00
C GLY A 132 -1.23 -10.45 16.48
N TYR A 133 -1.95 -11.40 15.89
CA TYR A 133 -2.24 -11.45 14.46
C TYR A 133 -3.75 -11.48 14.26
N VAL A 134 -4.23 -10.57 13.41
CA VAL A 134 -5.64 -10.47 13.02
C VAL A 134 -5.70 -10.40 11.50
N ARG A 135 -6.33 -11.40 10.87
CA ARG A 135 -6.60 -11.43 9.44
C ARG A 135 -7.92 -10.73 9.17
N VAL A 136 -7.92 -9.76 8.27
CA VAL A 136 -9.14 -9.10 7.79
C VAL A 136 -9.58 -9.80 6.50
N GLY A 137 -10.76 -10.41 6.49
CA GLY A 137 -11.31 -11.04 5.29
C GLY A 137 -11.97 -10.01 4.37
N ARG A 138 -12.67 -9.03 4.95
CA ARG A 138 -13.36 -7.96 4.22
C ARG A 138 -13.49 -6.69 5.06
N VAL A 139 -13.54 -5.54 4.39
CA VAL A 139 -13.86 -4.25 5.00
C VAL A 139 -15.36 -3.99 4.86
N ALA A 140 -16.08 -4.19 5.95
CA ALA A 140 -17.51 -4.00 6.05
C ALA A 140 -17.89 -3.52 7.45
N THR A 141 -19.14 -3.13 7.61
CA THR A 141 -19.72 -2.67 8.88
C THR A 141 -19.41 -3.64 10.01
N GLY A 142 -19.02 -3.11 11.17
CA GLY A 142 -18.65 -3.89 12.36
C GLY A 142 -17.18 -4.35 12.41
N LEU A 143 -16.36 -4.08 11.38
CA LEU A 143 -14.94 -4.46 11.38
C LEU A 143 -14.17 -3.86 12.57
N ALA A 144 -14.42 -2.59 12.91
CA ALA A 144 -13.74 -1.94 14.03
C ALA A 144 -14.01 -2.66 15.36
N ASP A 145 -15.28 -3.02 15.64
CA ASP A 145 -15.64 -3.73 16.86
C ASP A 145 -15.04 -5.14 16.88
N ALA A 146 -15.05 -5.84 15.74
CA ALA A 146 -14.43 -7.15 15.62
C ALA A 146 -12.92 -7.10 15.90
N VAL A 147 -12.20 -6.11 15.35
CA VAL A 147 -10.76 -5.93 15.58
C VAL A 147 -10.48 -5.57 17.05
N ALA A 148 -11.30 -4.72 17.65
CA ALA A 148 -11.17 -4.36 19.06
C ALA A 148 -11.38 -5.58 19.98
N ALA A 149 -12.42 -6.38 19.72
CA ALA A 149 -12.70 -7.61 20.46
C ALA A 149 -11.57 -8.63 20.30
N ALA A 150 -11.09 -8.86 19.08
CA ALA A 150 -9.96 -9.74 18.81
C ALA A 150 -8.70 -9.29 19.56
N ALA A 151 -8.38 -7.99 19.54
CA ALA A 151 -7.24 -7.46 20.27
C ALA A 151 -7.35 -7.67 21.79
N GLN A 152 -8.55 -7.51 22.35
CA GLN A 152 -8.82 -7.76 23.77
C GLN A 152 -8.69 -9.25 24.12
N GLU A 153 -9.24 -10.13 23.31
CA GLU A 153 -9.17 -11.59 23.51
C GLU A 153 -7.72 -12.08 23.46
N LEU A 154 -6.95 -11.64 22.46
CA LEU A 154 -5.53 -11.97 22.34
C LEU A 154 -4.73 -11.43 23.54
N ALA A 155 -5.08 -10.26 24.05
CA ALA A 155 -4.43 -9.65 25.22
C ALA A 155 -4.86 -10.24 26.56
N ALA A 156 -5.97 -10.98 26.64
CA ALA A 156 -6.48 -11.53 27.89
C ALA A 156 -5.52 -12.57 28.50
N SER A 157 -4.83 -13.33 27.66
CA SER A 157 -3.86 -14.35 28.08
C SER A 157 -2.42 -14.02 27.71
N ASN A 158 -2.16 -12.89 27.04
CA ASN A 158 -0.83 -12.55 26.51
C ASN A 158 -0.49 -11.07 26.69
N LYS A 159 0.78 -10.77 26.95
CA LYS A 159 1.29 -9.39 26.93
C LYS A 159 1.68 -9.02 25.49
N LEU A 160 0.74 -8.42 24.77
CA LEU A 160 0.97 -8.02 23.39
C LEU A 160 2.02 -6.90 23.29
N GLY A 161 3.08 -7.14 22.52
CA GLY A 161 4.09 -6.16 22.12
C GLY A 161 3.78 -5.47 20.80
N GLY A 162 2.80 -5.97 20.04
CA GLY A 162 2.35 -5.41 18.77
C GLY A 162 1.22 -6.21 18.12
N LEU A 163 0.64 -5.63 17.07
CA LEU A 163 -0.46 -6.22 16.30
C LEU A 163 -0.12 -6.22 14.80
N VAL A 164 -0.22 -7.38 14.16
CA VAL A 164 -0.24 -7.51 12.71
C VAL A 164 -1.70 -7.49 12.26
N LEU A 165 -2.05 -6.52 11.41
CA LEU A 165 -3.33 -6.46 10.72
C LEU A 165 -3.14 -6.93 9.28
N ASP A 166 -3.53 -8.15 8.97
CA ASP A 166 -3.32 -8.74 7.65
C ASP A 166 -4.47 -8.38 6.71
N LEU A 167 -4.21 -7.47 5.78
CA LEU A 167 -5.15 -6.95 4.78
C LEU A 167 -4.89 -7.57 3.39
N ARG A 168 -4.00 -8.56 3.28
CA ARG A 168 -3.76 -9.25 2.01
C ARG A 168 -5.03 -9.93 1.56
N PHE A 169 -5.32 -9.79 0.27
CA PHE A 169 -6.54 -10.33 -0.35
C PHE A 169 -7.87 -9.80 0.22
N ALA A 170 -7.84 -8.75 1.04
CA ALA A 170 -9.03 -8.10 1.56
C ALA A 170 -9.50 -6.99 0.61
N ALA A 171 -10.81 -6.82 0.51
CA ALA A 171 -11.47 -5.71 -0.18
C ALA A 171 -12.73 -5.30 0.57
N GLY A 172 -13.44 -4.29 0.07
CA GLY A 172 -14.75 -3.90 0.58
C GLY A 172 -15.05 -2.41 0.39
N ALA A 173 -16.31 -2.09 0.10
CA ALA A 173 -16.73 -0.73 -0.25
C ALA A 173 -17.11 0.14 0.97
N ASP A 174 -17.00 -0.38 2.20
CA ASP A 174 -17.31 0.37 3.43
C ASP A 174 -16.10 1.18 3.92
N TYR A 175 -15.89 2.35 3.32
CA TYR A 175 -14.80 3.25 3.69
C TYR A 175 -14.95 3.87 5.09
N ALA A 176 -16.17 3.93 5.62
CA ALA A 176 -16.41 4.38 6.99
C ALA A 176 -15.91 3.34 7.99
N ALA A 177 -16.15 2.04 7.72
CA ALA A 177 -15.57 0.95 8.50
C ALA A 177 -14.04 0.98 8.49
N ALA A 178 -13.41 1.26 7.34
CA ALA A 178 -11.95 1.43 7.24
C ALA A 178 -11.44 2.54 8.18
N ALA A 179 -12.07 3.72 8.16
CA ALA A 179 -11.72 4.82 9.04
C ALA A 179 -11.94 4.48 10.52
N ALA A 180 -13.07 3.84 10.85
CA ALA A 180 -13.37 3.40 12.21
C ALA A 180 -12.35 2.38 12.75
N THR A 181 -11.84 1.48 11.91
CA THR A 181 -10.80 0.52 12.32
C THR A 181 -9.49 1.23 12.63
N VAL A 182 -9.07 2.24 11.84
CA VAL A 182 -7.87 3.03 12.16
C VAL A 182 -8.07 3.87 13.42
N ASP A 183 -9.28 4.41 13.62
CA ASP A 183 -9.62 5.18 14.81
C ASP A 183 -9.34 4.42 16.12
N LEU A 184 -9.41 3.09 16.14
CA LEU A 184 -9.06 2.26 17.32
C LEU A 184 -7.66 2.56 17.88
N PHE A 185 -6.71 2.96 17.03
CA PHE A 185 -5.31 3.16 17.38
C PHE A 185 -4.96 4.64 17.64
N LEU A 186 -5.93 5.55 17.55
CA LEU A 186 -5.74 6.99 17.68
C LEU A 186 -6.35 7.51 18.98
N ALA A 187 -5.56 8.28 19.74
CA ALA A 187 -5.99 8.88 21.00
C ALA A 187 -6.36 10.37 20.88
N ARG A 188 -6.07 10.98 19.73
CA ARG A 188 -6.25 12.41 19.45
C ARG A 188 -7.10 12.59 18.21
N GLU A 189 -7.72 13.75 18.08
CA GLU A 189 -8.41 14.14 16.87
C GLU A 189 -7.47 14.25 15.67
N VAL A 190 -7.78 13.50 14.60
CA VAL A 190 -7.04 13.48 13.34
C VAL A 190 -8.04 13.26 12.19
N PRO A 191 -7.96 14.03 11.09
CA PRO A 191 -8.76 13.76 9.89
C PRO A 191 -8.32 12.42 9.27
N LEU A 192 -9.29 11.53 9.03
CA LEU A 192 -9.03 10.18 8.53
C LEU A 192 -9.27 10.10 7.04
N LEU A 193 -10.51 10.29 6.63
CA LEU A 193 -10.94 9.95 5.27
C LEU A 193 -12.18 10.72 4.84
N ASN A 194 -12.26 11.07 3.56
CA ASN A 194 -13.47 11.60 2.94
C ASN A 194 -13.79 10.80 1.66
N ALA A 195 -14.95 10.15 1.65
CA ALA A 195 -15.45 9.32 0.55
C ALA A 195 -16.59 10.00 -0.25
N GLY A 196 -16.68 11.34 -0.21
CA GLY A 196 -17.75 12.11 -0.84
C GLY A 196 -19.00 12.29 0.02
N GLN A 197 -19.03 11.71 1.23
CA GLN A 197 -20.12 11.85 2.22
C GLN A 197 -19.76 12.81 3.36
N GLY A 198 -18.59 13.46 3.28
CA GLY A 198 -18.04 14.31 4.33
C GLY A 198 -16.77 13.74 4.96
N LEU A 199 -16.06 14.60 5.70
CA LEU A 199 -14.83 14.22 6.40
C LEU A 199 -15.16 13.37 7.63
N VAL A 200 -14.56 12.18 7.69
CA VAL A 200 -14.50 11.34 8.89
C VAL A 200 -13.22 11.67 9.65
N SER A 201 -13.36 12.00 10.94
CA SER A 201 -12.25 12.31 11.83
C SER A 201 -12.27 11.41 13.06
N SER A 202 -11.08 11.05 13.53
CA SER A 202 -10.88 10.47 14.86
C SER A 202 -11.26 11.47 15.94
N LYS A 203 -11.68 10.98 17.11
CA LYS A 203 -11.98 11.82 18.29
C LYS A 203 -11.00 11.55 19.41
N THR A 204 -10.74 12.57 20.23
CA THR A 204 -9.94 12.41 21.45
C THR A 204 -10.58 11.38 22.38
N LYS A 205 -9.80 10.39 22.81
CA LYS A 205 -10.27 9.29 23.67
C LYS A 205 -9.13 8.65 24.46
N THR A 206 -9.48 8.05 25.59
CA THR A 206 -8.53 7.41 26.51
C THR A 206 -8.37 5.92 26.27
N ASN A 207 -9.33 5.28 25.60
CA ASN A 207 -9.39 3.84 25.35
C ASN A 207 -8.77 3.41 24.00
N ALA A 208 -7.89 4.23 23.41
CA ALA A 208 -7.17 3.87 22.19
C ALA A 208 -6.23 2.69 22.45
N LEU A 209 -6.14 1.75 21.49
CA LEU A 209 -5.23 0.62 21.53
C LEU A 209 -3.79 1.11 21.38
N ARG A 210 -3.00 1.04 22.46
CA ARG A 210 -1.60 1.50 22.51
C ARG A 210 -0.61 0.41 22.12
N LEU A 211 -0.83 -0.21 20.97
CA LEU A 211 0.06 -1.24 20.41
C LEU A 211 0.68 -0.72 19.11
N PRO A 212 1.97 -1.00 18.84
CA PRO A 212 2.49 -0.82 17.50
C PRO A 212 1.75 -1.74 16.52
N VAL A 213 1.35 -1.18 15.37
CA VAL A 213 0.60 -1.91 14.34
C VAL A 213 1.41 -1.99 13.06
N VAL A 214 1.41 -3.17 12.43
CA VAL A 214 1.89 -3.38 11.06
C VAL A 214 0.74 -3.91 10.22
N ALA A 215 0.39 -3.23 9.14
CA ALA A 215 -0.56 -3.71 8.15
C ALA A 215 0.16 -4.49 7.05
N LEU A 216 -0.22 -5.75 6.82
CA LEU A 216 0.24 -6.52 5.67
C LEU A 216 -0.64 -6.25 4.46
N VAL A 217 -0.05 -5.96 3.31
CA VAL A 217 -0.75 -5.65 2.07
C VAL A 217 -0.14 -6.35 0.86
N ASN A 218 -0.94 -6.58 -0.18
CA ASN A 218 -0.45 -7.09 -1.45
C ASN A 218 -1.25 -6.56 -2.64
N GLY A 219 -0.91 -7.01 -3.85
CA GLY A 219 -1.59 -6.63 -5.09
C GLY A 219 -3.09 -6.97 -5.17
N SER A 220 -3.62 -7.74 -4.22
CA SER A 220 -5.05 -8.02 -4.10
C SER A 220 -5.75 -7.22 -3.00
N THR A 221 -5.01 -6.51 -2.13
CA THR A 221 -5.58 -5.54 -1.21
C THR A 221 -6.23 -4.42 -2.01
N ALA A 222 -7.53 -4.25 -1.88
CA ALA A 222 -8.32 -3.34 -2.72
C ALA A 222 -9.31 -2.46 -1.91
N GLU A 223 -9.74 -1.35 -2.50
CA GLU A 223 -10.87 -0.53 -2.03
C GLU A 223 -10.71 -0.07 -0.57
N GLY A 224 -11.66 -0.40 0.32
CA GLY A 224 -11.64 -0.04 1.74
C GLY A 224 -10.42 -0.59 2.47
N ALA A 225 -9.86 -1.73 2.06
CA ALA A 225 -8.64 -2.27 2.66
C ALA A 225 -7.41 -1.43 2.31
N GLU A 226 -7.33 -0.91 1.08
CA GLU A 226 -6.29 0.05 0.67
C GLU A 226 -6.43 1.37 1.41
N ALA A 227 -7.67 1.86 1.53
CA ALA A 227 -7.96 3.08 2.27
C ALA A 227 -7.57 2.93 3.75
N LEU A 228 -7.87 1.79 4.38
CA LEU A 228 -7.46 1.48 5.75
C LEU A 228 -5.94 1.56 5.88
N ALA A 229 -5.19 0.86 5.02
CA ALA A 229 -3.72 0.89 5.03
C ALA A 229 -3.18 2.31 4.82
N ALA A 230 -3.75 3.07 3.89
CA ALA A 230 -3.32 4.43 3.57
C ALA A 230 -3.57 5.40 4.73
N VAL A 231 -4.72 5.31 5.41
CA VAL A 231 -5.04 6.14 6.58
C VAL A 231 -4.18 5.73 7.78
N LEU A 232 -3.98 4.43 8.01
CA LEU A 232 -3.10 3.91 9.08
C LEU A 232 -1.68 4.46 8.94
N ARG A 233 -1.14 4.41 7.72
CA ARG A 233 0.16 4.99 7.36
C ARG A 233 0.19 6.50 7.53
N LYS A 234 -0.79 7.20 6.96
CA LYS A 234 -0.84 8.68 6.93
C LYS A 234 -0.94 9.30 8.33
N THR A 235 -1.66 8.66 9.23
CA THR A 235 -1.85 9.10 10.61
C THR A 235 -0.67 8.74 11.53
N GLY A 236 0.22 7.85 11.06
CA GLY A 236 1.34 7.31 11.85
C GLY A 236 0.89 6.30 12.91
N ALA A 237 -0.33 5.77 12.80
CA ALA A 237 -0.86 4.75 13.70
C ALA A 237 -0.22 3.36 13.47
N GLY A 238 0.30 3.11 12.27
CA GLY A 238 1.00 1.87 11.93
C GLY A 238 1.85 2.00 10.68
N LEU A 239 2.60 0.95 10.40
CA LEU A 239 3.43 0.81 9.19
C LEU A 239 2.76 -0.14 8.20
N VAL A 240 3.01 0.07 6.90
CA VAL A 240 2.52 -0.81 5.83
C VAL A 240 3.67 -1.66 5.30
N LEU A 241 3.51 -2.97 5.26
CA LEU A 241 4.52 -3.94 4.84
C LEU A 241 3.94 -4.90 3.80
N GLY A 242 4.70 -5.23 2.77
CA GLY A 242 4.29 -6.19 1.74
C GLY A 242 4.56 -5.70 0.33
N SER A 243 3.61 -5.85 -0.59
CA SER A 243 3.75 -5.38 -1.98
C SER A 243 2.72 -4.30 -2.32
N ARG A 244 2.92 -3.61 -3.46
CA ARG A 244 2.01 -2.56 -3.95
C ARG A 244 0.57 -3.09 -4.04
N THR A 245 -0.40 -2.29 -3.62
CA THR A 245 -1.83 -2.67 -3.62
C THR A 245 -2.51 -2.52 -4.98
N ALA A 246 -3.79 -2.90 -5.08
CA ALA A 246 -4.52 -2.99 -6.36
C ALA A 246 -4.78 -1.65 -7.07
N GLY A 247 -4.82 -0.53 -6.34
CA GLY A 247 -5.09 0.80 -6.88
C GLY A 247 -6.57 1.11 -7.09
N ARG A 248 -7.49 0.46 -6.38
CA ARG A 248 -8.95 0.57 -6.58
C ARG A 248 -9.67 1.34 -5.47
N ALA A 249 -8.95 2.15 -4.69
CA ALA A 249 -9.52 3.00 -3.64
C ALA A 249 -10.24 4.24 -4.22
N ALA A 250 -11.42 4.02 -4.78
CA ALA A 250 -12.32 5.04 -5.31
C ALA A 250 -13.78 4.70 -4.97
N VAL A 251 -14.67 5.70 -5.03
CA VAL A 251 -16.10 5.43 -5.09
C VAL A 251 -16.40 4.82 -6.46
N MET A 252 -16.74 3.54 -6.47
CA MET A 252 -17.03 2.78 -7.68
C MET A 252 -18.54 2.76 -7.94
N ARG A 253 -18.94 2.93 -9.20
CA ARG A 253 -20.30 2.69 -9.66
C ARG A 253 -20.34 1.53 -10.62
N GLU A 254 -21.41 0.75 -10.53
CA GLU A 254 -21.59 -0.48 -11.28
C GLU A 254 -22.50 -0.24 -12.50
N PHE A 255 -22.08 -0.77 -13.64
CA PHE A 255 -22.77 -0.66 -14.92
C PHE A 255 -22.90 -2.06 -15.52
N PRO A 256 -24.10 -2.67 -15.51
CA PRO A 256 -24.30 -3.99 -16.10
C PRO A 256 -24.06 -3.94 -17.61
N LEU A 257 -23.37 -4.95 -18.13
CA LEU A 257 -23.09 -5.12 -19.55
C LEU A 257 -24.02 -6.18 -20.15
N SER A 258 -24.21 -6.13 -21.47
CA SER A 258 -25.09 -7.05 -22.19
C SER A 258 -24.65 -8.53 -22.13
N ASN A 259 -23.37 -8.79 -21.86
CA ASN A 259 -22.81 -10.13 -21.70
C ASN A 259 -22.97 -10.70 -20.27
N GLY A 260 -23.72 -10.02 -19.40
CA GLY A 260 -23.94 -10.40 -18.00
C GLY A 260 -22.84 -9.99 -17.04
N GLN A 261 -21.69 -9.49 -17.51
CA GLN A 261 -20.65 -8.92 -16.64
C GLN A 261 -21.06 -7.54 -16.13
N THR A 262 -20.35 -7.04 -15.11
CA THR A 262 -20.54 -5.69 -14.59
C THR A 262 -19.27 -4.89 -14.70
N LEU A 263 -19.36 -3.71 -15.32
CA LEU A 263 -18.27 -2.74 -15.36
C LEU A 263 -18.35 -1.85 -14.13
N ARG A 264 -17.28 -1.81 -13.34
CA ARG A 264 -17.13 -0.94 -12.18
C ARG A 264 -16.26 0.25 -12.57
N VAL A 265 -16.77 1.47 -12.41
CA VAL A 265 -16.09 2.71 -12.81
C VAL A 265 -15.95 3.65 -11.63
N ALA A 266 -14.73 4.16 -11.41
CA ALA A 266 -14.42 5.17 -10.41
C ALA A 266 -15.09 6.50 -10.75
N VAL A 267 -15.97 7.00 -9.87
CA VAL A 267 -16.70 8.26 -10.06
C VAL A 267 -16.28 9.37 -9.10
N ALA A 268 -15.65 9.02 -7.98
CA ALA A 268 -15.05 9.98 -7.07
C ALA A 268 -13.81 9.39 -6.38
N PRO A 269 -12.78 10.20 -6.10
CA PRO A 269 -11.62 9.74 -5.34
C PRO A 269 -11.95 9.59 -3.86
N ILE A 270 -11.25 8.68 -3.19
CA ILE A 270 -11.19 8.65 -1.73
C ILE A 270 -10.06 9.54 -1.27
N LEU A 271 -10.34 10.51 -0.40
CA LEU A 271 -9.34 11.45 0.11
C LEU A 271 -8.83 11.01 1.49
N LEU A 272 -7.52 11.11 1.70
CA LEU A 272 -6.88 11.01 3.01
C LEU A 272 -7.03 12.36 3.72
N GLY A 273 -7.89 12.38 4.75
CA GLY A 273 -8.50 13.63 5.23
C GLY A 273 -9.23 14.35 4.10
N ASP A 274 -8.98 15.65 3.93
CA ASP A 274 -9.52 16.46 2.82
C ASP A 274 -8.44 16.89 1.80
N ALA A 275 -7.26 16.26 1.82
CA ALA A 275 -6.10 16.77 1.09
C ALA A 275 -5.71 15.94 -0.13
N LYS A 276 -5.31 14.69 0.08
CA LYS A 276 -4.66 13.88 -0.97
C LYS A 276 -5.52 12.66 -1.31
N PRO A 277 -5.81 12.38 -2.59
CA PRO A 277 -6.48 11.14 -2.95
C PRO A 277 -5.59 9.94 -2.65
N VAL A 278 -6.21 8.80 -2.33
CA VAL A 278 -5.52 7.51 -2.33
C VAL A 278 -5.09 7.20 -3.78
N PRO A 279 -3.83 6.80 -4.02
CA PRO A 279 -3.35 6.55 -5.39
C PRO A 279 -4.12 5.44 -6.09
N LEU A 280 -4.60 5.71 -7.31
CA LEU A 280 -5.25 4.70 -8.16
C LEU A 280 -4.24 3.80 -8.91
N THR A 281 -2.95 4.02 -8.68
CA THR A 281 -1.84 3.15 -9.09
C THR A 281 -1.47 2.13 -8.01
N GLY A 282 -2.18 2.12 -6.88
CA GLY A 282 -1.86 1.30 -5.71
C GLY A 282 -1.02 2.06 -4.69
N LEU A 283 -1.25 1.75 -3.41
CA LEU A 283 -0.46 2.20 -2.28
C LEU A 283 0.89 1.47 -2.26
N GLU A 284 1.97 2.24 -2.22
CA GLU A 284 3.32 1.71 -1.98
C GLU A 284 3.50 1.43 -0.48
N PRO A 285 4.00 0.23 -0.11
CA PRO A 285 4.29 -0.10 1.29
C PRO A 285 5.48 0.71 1.81
N ASP A 286 5.58 0.87 3.14
CA ASP A 286 6.75 1.45 3.79
C ASP A 286 7.94 0.50 3.77
N ILE A 287 7.67 -0.82 3.83
CA ILE A 287 8.67 -1.88 3.74
C ILE A 287 8.22 -2.87 2.67
N GLU A 288 8.95 -2.92 1.56
CA GLU A 288 8.63 -3.81 0.45
C GLU A 288 9.11 -5.24 0.72
N VAL A 289 8.20 -6.20 0.54
CA VAL A 289 8.45 -7.64 0.56
C VAL A 289 7.79 -8.24 -0.67
N VAL A 290 8.61 -8.60 -1.66
CA VAL A 290 8.13 -9.18 -2.91
C VAL A 290 8.10 -10.70 -2.79
N VAL A 291 6.91 -11.27 -2.90
CA VAL A 291 6.65 -12.71 -2.94
C VAL A 291 5.86 -12.99 -4.23
N LYS A 292 6.08 -14.16 -4.85
CA LYS A 292 5.25 -14.55 -6.00
C LYS A 292 3.81 -14.71 -5.54
N ALA A 293 2.84 -14.28 -6.35
CA ALA A 293 1.43 -14.28 -5.96
C ALA A 293 0.91 -15.69 -5.60
N GLU A 294 1.38 -16.73 -6.29
CA GLU A 294 1.04 -18.13 -6.01
C GLU A 294 1.58 -18.58 -4.65
N ASP A 295 2.86 -18.32 -4.38
CA ASP A 295 3.51 -18.65 -3.10
C ASP A 295 2.87 -17.87 -1.95
N GLU A 296 2.55 -16.59 -2.17
CA GLU A 296 1.89 -15.74 -1.17
C GLU A 296 0.47 -16.22 -0.87
N ARG A 297 -0.29 -16.66 -1.89
CA ARG A 297 -1.62 -17.24 -1.69
C ARG A 297 -1.54 -18.54 -0.88
N ALA A 298 -0.62 -19.43 -1.23
CA ALA A 298 -0.45 -20.68 -0.51
C ALA A 298 -0.07 -20.44 0.96
N ALA A 299 0.90 -19.56 1.22
CA ALA A 299 1.31 -19.18 2.57
C ALA A 299 0.20 -18.43 3.34
N PHE A 300 -0.65 -17.68 2.65
CA PHE A 300 -1.81 -17.03 3.27
C PHE A 300 -2.81 -18.07 3.78
N GLU A 301 -3.14 -19.11 3.02
CA GLU A 301 -4.05 -20.16 3.51
C GLU A 301 -3.41 -20.97 4.65
N GLU A 302 -2.17 -21.43 4.42
CA GLU A 302 -1.40 -22.26 5.34
C GLU A 302 -0.06 -21.59 5.71
N PRO A 303 -0.02 -20.75 6.76
CA PRO A 303 1.20 -20.01 7.10
C PRO A 303 2.30 -20.87 7.71
N PHE A 304 1.98 -22.09 8.15
CA PHE A 304 2.94 -22.99 8.79
C PHE A 304 3.19 -24.20 7.92
N VAL A 305 4.46 -24.56 7.74
CA VAL A 305 4.85 -25.85 7.14
C VAL A 305 5.49 -26.73 8.21
N THR A 306 5.15 -28.01 8.19
CA THR A 306 5.93 -29.08 8.82
C THR A 306 6.95 -29.60 7.81
N ALA A 307 8.13 -30.08 8.25
CA ALA A 307 9.18 -30.48 7.31
C ALA A 307 8.77 -31.65 6.40
N ALA A 308 7.71 -32.38 6.77
CA ALA A 308 7.10 -33.45 5.98
C ALA A 308 6.48 -32.98 4.64
N ASN A 309 6.02 -31.72 4.54
CA ASN A 309 5.33 -31.18 3.37
C ASN A 309 6.19 -30.24 2.51
N GLY A 310 7.52 -30.22 2.73
CA GLY A 310 8.48 -29.38 2.02
C GLY A 310 8.74 -29.80 0.56
N GLY A 311 7.69 -29.88 -0.25
CA GLY A 311 7.80 -30.01 -1.70
C GLY A 311 8.32 -28.71 -2.33
N SER A 312 9.59 -28.74 -2.73
CA SER A 312 10.18 -27.94 -3.82
C SER A 312 9.78 -26.45 -3.94
N ALA A 313 10.00 -25.64 -2.90
CA ALA A 313 10.16 -24.19 -3.07
C ALA A 313 11.65 -23.86 -3.28
N THR A 314 12.03 -23.47 -4.50
CA THR A 314 13.43 -23.32 -4.94
C THR A 314 14.19 -22.13 -4.34
N ASN A 315 13.63 -21.40 -3.38
CA ASN A 315 14.30 -20.27 -2.72
C ASN A 315 14.22 -20.26 -1.18
N ALA A 316 13.77 -21.34 -0.54
CA ALA A 316 13.97 -21.48 0.90
C ALA A 316 15.43 -21.87 1.15
N VAL A 317 16.15 -21.05 1.93
CA VAL A 317 17.44 -21.42 2.52
C VAL A 317 17.29 -22.81 3.11
N ARG A 318 17.88 -23.83 2.44
CA ARG A 318 17.93 -25.19 2.98
C ARG A 318 18.83 -25.12 4.20
N VAL A 319 18.23 -24.84 5.35
CA VAL A 319 18.83 -25.15 6.63
C VAL A 319 18.83 -26.67 6.72
N ALA A 320 19.81 -27.31 6.08
CA ALA A 320 20.12 -28.71 6.29
C ALA A 320 20.55 -28.82 7.76
N ARG A 321 19.56 -28.99 8.65
CA ARG A 321 19.81 -29.13 10.09
C ARG A 321 20.41 -30.50 10.30
N ARG A 322 21.68 -30.52 10.73
CA ARG A 322 22.31 -31.72 11.31
C ARG A 322 21.40 -32.24 12.43
N PRO A 323 21.27 -33.58 12.61
CA PRO A 323 20.51 -34.15 13.71
C PRO A 323 20.99 -33.52 15.03
N ARG A 324 20.07 -32.92 15.79
CA ARG A 324 20.38 -32.45 17.14
C ARG A 324 20.36 -33.67 18.05
N VAL A 325 21.54 -34.10 18.48
CA VAL A 325 21.70 -35.16 19.47
C VAL A 325 21.35 -34.55 20.83
N SER A 326 20.38 -35.11 21.56
CA SER A 326 20.06 -34.61 22.90
C SER A 326 21.15 -34.99 23.91
N GLU A 327 21.23 -34.28 25.03
CA GLU A 327 22.16 -34.63 26.12
C GLU A 327 21.91 -36.06 26.63
N ALA A 328 20.64 -36.50 26.62
CA ALA A 328 20.28 -37.88 26.95
C ALA A 328 20.79 -38.90 25.92
N ASP A 329 20.82 -38.55 24.64
CA ASP A 329 21.34 -39.43 23.58
C ASP A 329 22.87 -39.55 23.66
N LEU A 330 23.58 -38.45 23.94
CA LEU A 330 25.03 -38.46 24.18
C LEU A 330 25.41 -39.32 25.40
N VAL A 331 24.61 -39.27 26.47
CA VAL A 331 24.83 -40.08 27.67
C VAL A 331 24.58 -41.57 27.40
N ARG A 332 23.61 -41.91 26.56
CA ARG A 332 23.30 -43.30 26.16
C ARG A 332 24.37 -43.87 25.23
N GLU A 333 24.86 -43.09 24.27
CA GLU A 333 26.00 -43.48 23.43
C GLU A 333 27.24 -43.74 24.28
N ARG A 334 27.50 -42.90 25.29
CA ARG A 334 28.63 -43.08 26.24
C ARG A 334 28.49 -44.36 27.09
N ARG A 335 27.27 -44.86 27.30
CA ARG A 335 26.99 -46.10 28.04
C ARG A 335 26.99 -47.36 27.17
N GLY A 336 27.24 -47.25 25.86
CA GLY A 336 27.29 -48.38 24.94
C GLY A 336 25.90 -48.97 24.62
N GLU A 337 24.83 -48.22 24.88
CA GLU A 337 23.47 -48.62 24.48
C GLU A 337 23.27 -48.25 23.01
N THR A 338 22.80 -49.19 22.17
CA THR A 338 22.39 -48.88 20.80
C THR A 338 21.25 -47.87 20.84
N ALA A 339 21.50 -46.66 20.33
CA ALA A 339 20.51 -45.60 20.27
C ALA A 339 19.25 -46.09 19.55
N ALA A 340 18.16 -46.29 20.30
CA ALA A 340 16.84 -46.38 19.69
C ALA A 340 16.63 -45.10 18.89
N ARG A 341 16.32 -45.23 17.60
CA ARG A 341 16.03 -44.13 16.68
C ARG A 341 15.13 -43.13 17.41
N GLY A 342 15.72 -41.97 17.77
CA GLY A 342 15.16 -41.08 18.77
C GLY A 342 13.70 -40.77 18.49
N LYS A 343 12.88 -40.68 19.54
CA LYS A 343 11.56 -40.06 19.44
C LYS A 343 11.78 -38.67 18.89
N THR A 344 11.46 -38.45 17.63
CA THR A 344 11.48 -37.13 17.01
C THR A 344 10.58 -36.26 17.88
N GLU A 345 11.16 -35.29 18.60
CA GLU A 345 10.36 -34.25 19.24
C GLU A 345 9.42 -33.68 18.16
N PRO A 346 8.13 -33.43 18.48
CA PRO A 346 7.19 -32.93 17.48
C PRO A 346 7.79 -31.68 16.83
N GLU A 347 7.98 -31.75 15.51
CA GLU A 347 8.63 -30.70 14.74
C GLU A 347 7.88 -29.39 14.98
N THR A 348 8.59 -28.38 15.49
CA THR A 348 7.99 -27.06 15.71
C THR A 348 7.62 -26.48 14.34
N PRO A 349 6.34 -26.16 14.09
CA PRO A 349 5.92 -25.63 12.79
C PRO A 349 6.69 -24.35 12.47
N VAL A 350 7.31 -24.31 11.29
CA VAL A 350 8.05 -23.14 10.82
C VAL A 350 7.09 -22.24 10.07
N LEU A 351 7.12 -20.94 10.38
CA LEU A 351 6.38 -19.93 9.63
C LEU A 351 6.95 -19.83 8.21
N ALA A 352 6.19 -20.28 7.22
CA ALA A 352 6.53 -20.25 5.80
C ALA A 352 6.32 -18.86 5.19
N ASP A 353 5.35 -18.13 5.73
CA ASP A 353 4.95 -16.83 5.22
C ASP A 353 6.03 -15.78 5.50
N VAL A 354 6.77 -15.42 4.45
CA VAL A 354 7.86 -14.46 4.51
C VAL A 354 7.37 -13.08 4.94
N ALA A 355 6.25 -12.60 4.41
CA ALA A 355 5.73 -11.27 4.74
C ALA A 355 5.28 -11.20 6.21
N LEU A 356 4.57 -12.23 6.68
CA LEU A 356 4.17 -12.33 8.08
C LEU A 356 5.37 -12.45 9.01
N GLY A 357 6.36 -13.27 8.66
CA GLY A 357 7.61 -13.40 9.42
C GLY A 357 8.33 -12.07 9.57
N ARG A 358 8.44 -11.29 8.49
CA ARG A 358 9.05 -9.95 8.52
C ARG A 358 8.28 -8.97 9.40
N ALA A 359 6.95 -8.99 9.38
CA ALA A 359 6.14 -8.15 10.26
C ALA A 359 6.29 -8.53 11.73
N ILE A 360 6.34 -9.82 12.05
CA ILE A 360 6.58 -10.32 13.40
C ILE A 360 7.95 -9.89 13.90
N ASP A 361 9.00 -10.08 13.09
CA ASP A 361 10.36 -9.67 13.44
C ASP A 361 10.49 -8.16 13.68
N LEU A 362 9.82 -7.35 12.85
CA LEU A 362 9.78 -5.91 12.99
C LEU A 362 9.14 -5.49 14.32
N LEU A 363 7.99 -6.07 14.68
CA LEU A 363 7.28 -5.77 15.92
C LEU A 363 8.08 -6.20 17.15
N LYS A 364 8.72 -7.38 17.10
CA LYS A 364 9.63 -7.83 18.17
C LYS A 364 10.81 -6.90 18.34
N GLY A 365 11.47 -6.51 17.25
CA GLY A 365 12.58 -5.55 17.27
C GLY A 365 12.15 -4.22 17.89
N LEU A 366 10.98 -3.71 17.51
CA LEU A 366 10.43 -2.47 18.06
C LEU A 366 10.10 -2.60 19.57
N ALA A 367 9.60 -3.75 20.01
CA ALA A 367 9.34 -4.02 21.42
C ALA A 367 10.64 -4.01 22.25
N VAL A 368 11.73 -4.58 21.73
CA VAL A 368 13.06 -4.52 22.39
C VAL A 368 13.57 -3.08 22.47
N VAL A 369 13.52 -2.32 21.37
CA VAL A 369 14.00 -0.93 21.34
C VAL A 369 13.19 -0.02 22.28
N ARG A 370 11.87 -0.20 22.35
CA ARG A 370 11.01 0.60 23.25
C ARG A 370 11.09 0.16 24.70
N GLY A 371 11.27 -1.13 24.95
CA GLY A 371 11.44 -1.70 26.29
C GLY A 371 12.83 -1.45 26.88
N GLY A 372 13.85 -1.23 26.04
CA GLY A 372 15.25 -0.99 26.43
C GLY A 372 15.63 0.47 26.69
N ARG A 373 14.67 1.37 26.97
CA ARG A 373 15.01 2.68 27.54
C ARG A 373 15.47 2.47 29.00
N PHE A 374 16.79 2.31 29.15
CA PHE A 374 17.50 2.34 30.43
C PHE A 374 17.40 3.71 31.10
#